data_AF-A0A7S2NCZ8-F1
#
_entry.id   AF-A0A7S2NCZ8-F1
#
_cell.length_a   1.000
_cell.length_b   1.000
_cell.length_c   1.000
_cell.angle_alpha   90.00
_cell.angle_beta   90.00
_cell.angle_gamma   90.00
#
_symmetry.space_group_name_H-M   'P 1'
#
loop_
_entity.id
_entity.type
_entity.pdbx_description
1 polymer ?
#
loop_
_entity_poly.entity_id
_entity_poly.type
_entity_poly.pdbx_seq_one_letter_code
_entity_poly.pdbx_strand_id
1 'polypeptide(L)'
;QSRVVECTLPLGVEFEEREKGAIFVVAVEEGSDAWGQGVRPGAQVVMISATFGDEMWTTRNIGMTQFYQTLNSRFGATCRLALEREDQAFLRGWLQASAADLPRTPADEAKVAVLAMQFEAEEAALESK
;
A
#
# COMPACT_ATOMS: atom_id res chain seq x y z
N GLN A 1 -12.54 10.56 -2.53
CA GLN A 1 -13.37 9.98 -1.45
C GLN A 1 -12.44 9.39 -0.40
N SER A 2 -12.81 9.51 0.87
CA SER A 2 -12.07 8.91 1.99
C SER A 2 -12.52 7.46 2.15
N ARG A 3 -11.57 6.52 2.20
CA ARG A 3 -11.83 5.09 2.43
C ARG A 3 -11.50 4.75 3.87
N VAL A 4 -12.46 4.19 4.60
CA VAL A 4 -12.21 3.69 5.96
C VAL A 4 -11.83 2.22 5.87
N VAL A 5 -10.73 1.86 6.52
CA VAL A 5 -10.26 0.49 6.68
C VAL A 5 -10.21 0.15 8.17
N GLU A 6 -10.59 -1.06 8.52
CA GLU A 6 -10.45 -1.58 9.87
C GLU A 6 -9.33 -2.62 9.86
N CYS A 7 -8.27 -2.36 10.61
CA CYS A 7 -7.08 -3.19 10.63
C CYS A 7 -6.77 -3.65 12.06
N THR A 8 -6.25 -4.86 12.19
CA THR A 8 -5.84 -5.47 13.45
C THR A 8 -4.40 -5.08 13.79
N LEU A 9 -4.08 -4.92 15.08
CA LEU A 9 -2.71 -4.69 15.55
C LEU A 9 -1.96 -6.03 15.68
N PRO A 10 -0.67 -6.11 15.30
CA PRO A 10 0.17 -5.04 14.74
C PRO A 10 -0.18 -4.70 13.28
N LEU A 11 -0.16 -3.42 12.93
CA LEU A 11 -0.60 -2.93 11.62
C LEU A 11 0.33 -3.33 10.48
N GLY A 12 1.65 -3.47 10.72
CA GLY A 12 2.63 -3.73 9.66
C GLY A 12 2.75 -2.59 8.64
N VAL A 13 2.51 -1.34 9.06
CA VAL A 13 2.53 -0.15 8.21
C VAL A 13 3.57 0.83 8.70
N GLU A 14 4.40 1.32 7.77
CA GLU A 14 5.32 2.43 8.00
C GLU A 14 4.67 3.74 7.59
N PHE A 15 4.74 4.72 8.48
CA PHE A 15 4.18 6.05 8.27
C PHE A 15 5.30 7.10 8.16
N GLU A 16 5.05 8.16 7.41
CA GLU A 16 5.93 9.32 7.28
C GLU A 16 5.12 10.60 7.42
N GLU A 17 5.67 11.55 8.17
CA GLU A 17 5.15 12.91 8.22
C GLU A 17 5.70 13.72 7.04
N ARG A 18 4.79 14.34 6.29
CA ARG A 18 5.11 15.29 5.22
C ARG A 18 4.65 16.69 5.60
N GLU A 19 4.75 17.60 4.63
CA GLU A 19 4.48 19.03 4.81
C GLU A 19 3.18 19.30 5.58
N LYS A 20 3.26 20.23 6.54
CA LYS A 20 2.19 20.63 7.46
C LYS A 20 1.75 19.58 8.49
N GLY A 21 2.51 18.52 8.72
CA GLY A 21 2.17 17.52 9.75
C GLY A 21 1.13 16.50 9.28
N ALA A 22 1.06 16.29 7.96
CA ALA A 22 0.20 15.30 7.34
C ALA A 22 0.90 13.94 7.31
N ILE A 23 0.18 12.88 7.68
CA ILE A 23 0.73 11.53 7.78
C ILE A 23 0.42 10.74 6.50
N PHE A 24 1.45 10.13 5.92
CA PHE A 24 1.37 9.30 4.72
C PHE A 24 1.88 7.90 5.01
N VAL A 25 1.37 6.92 4.26
CA VAL A 25 1.85 5.54 4.28
C VAL A 25 3.03 5.42 3.33
N VAL A 26 4.19 4.94 3.82
CA VAL A 26 5.40 4.75 3.01
C VAL A 26 5.52 3.31 2.54
N ALA A 27 5.33 2.37 3.46
CA ALA A 27 5.43 0.95 3.20
C ALA A 27 4.34 0.21 3.96
N VAL A 28 3.89 -0.91 3.39
CA VAL A 28 2.92 -1.82 4.00
C VAL A 28 3.46 -3.22 3.81
N GLU A 29 3.52 -4.00 4.88
CA GLU A 29 3.96 -5.39 4.84
C GLU A 29 2.89 -6.26 4.20
N GLU A 30 3.25 -7.04 3.17
CA GLU A 30 2.28 -7.82 2.36
C GLU A 30 1.55 -8.92 3.17
N GLY A 31 2.13 -9.36 4.30
CA GLY A 31 1.52 -10.33 5.21
C GLY A 31 0.61 -9.72 6.29
N SER A 32 0.50 -8.39 6.33
CA SER A 32 -0.29 -7.68 7.36
C SER A 32 -1.78 -7.61 7.02
N ASP A 33 -2.61 -7.47 8.06
CA ASP A 33 -4.05 -7.22 7.88
C ASP A 33 -4.30 -5.93 7.09
N ALA A 34 -3.47 -4.90 7.29
CA ALA A 34 -3.55 -3.65 6.52
C ALA A 34 -3.40 -3.89 5.00
N TRP A 35 -2.48 -4.76 4.59
CA TRP A 35 -2.35 -5.12 3.18
C TRP A 35 -3.60 -5.81 2.63
N GLY A 36 -4.17 -6.75 3.40
CA GLY A 36 -5.40 -7.47 3.06
C GLY A 36 -6.62 -6.54 2.95
N GLN A 37 -6.70 -5.52 3.80
CA GLN A 37 -7.74 -4.48 3.76
C GLN A 37 -7.58 -3.51 2.58
N GLY A 38 -6.49 -3.62 1.82
CA GLY A 38 -6.22 -2.78 0.65
C GLY A 38 -5.49 -1.47 0.98
N VAL A 39 -4.84 -1.37 2.15
CA VAL A 39 -3.93 -0.26 2.44
C VAL A 39 -2.73 -0.38 1.49
N ARG A 40 -2.38 0.72 0.85
CA ARG A 40 -1.24 0.77 -0.06
C ARG A 40 -0.32 1.95 0.23
N PRO A 41 0.98 1.82 -0.11
CA PRO A 41 1.93 2.93 -0.08
C PRO A 41 1.42 4.16 -0.84
N GLY A 42 1.65 5.35 -0.29
CA GLY A 42 1.25 6.63 -0.86
C GLY A 42 -0.09 7.17 -0.37
N ALA A 43 -0.89 6.36 0.32
CA ALA A 43 -2.14 6.82 0.92
C ALA A 43 -1.88 7.81 2.07
N GLN A 44 -2.67 8.89 2.12
CA GLN A 44 -2.67 9.81 3.25
C GLN A 44 -3.63 9.32 4.33
N VAL A 45 -3.16 9.23 5.58
CA VAL A 45 -4.04 9.01 6.74
C VAL A 45 -4.67 10.35 7.11
N VAL A 46 -5.99 10.41 7.09
CA VAL A 46 -6.77 11.62 7.34
C VAL A 46 -7.51 11.56 8.67
N MET A 47 -7.96 10.38 9.06
CA MET A 47 -8.56 10.16 10.37
C MET A 47 -8.15 8.81 10.91
N ILE A 48 -8.26 8.69 12.21
CA ILE A 48 -7.93 7.50 12.98
C ILE A 48 -8.99 7.38 14.09
N SER A 49 -9.39 6.17 14.46
CA SER A 49 -10.42 5.93 15.49
C SER A 49 -9.95 6.31 16.89
N ALA A 50 -10.80 6.76 17.81
CA ALA A 50 -10.39 6.98 19.20
C ALA A 50 -9.95 5.66 19.86
N THR A 51 -9.16 5.75 20.93
CA THR A 51 -8.82 4.57 21.76
C THR A 51 -10.03 4.04 22.53
N PHE A 52 -10.99 4.92 22.85
CA PHE A 52 -12.22 4.60 23.53
C PHE A 52 -13.40 5.20 22.75
N GLY A 53 -14.41 4.36 22.46
CA GLY A 53 -15.61 4.76 21.70
C GLY A 53 -15.46 4.61 20.19
N ASP A 54 -16.47 5.09 19.47
CA ASP A 54 -16.60 4.97 18.01
C ASP A 54 -16.19 6.24 17.25
N GLU A 55 -15.68 7.25 17.96
CA GLU A 55 -15.29 8.52 17.36
C GLU A 55 -14.03 8.38 16.50
N MET A 56 -13.91 9.21 15.46
CA MET A 56 -12.69 9.34 14.67
C MET A 56 -12.12 10.74 14.84
N TRP A 57 -10.80 10.82 15.06
CA TRP A 57 -10.06 12.04 15.23
C TRP A 57 -9.21 12.31 13.98
N THR A 58 -9.16 13.58 13.58
CA THR A 58 -8.44 14.02 12.39
C THR A 58 -6.93 13.93 12.63
N THR A 59 -6.22 13.36 11.65
CA THR A 59 -4.75 13.33 11.60
C THR A 59 -4.19 14.42 10.70
N ARG A 60 -5.02 15.34 10.21
CA ARG A 60 -4.52 16.48 9.44
C ARG A 60 -3.80 17.45 10.37
N ASN A 61 -2.50 17.64 10.14
CA ASN A 61 -1.65 18.60 10.83
C ASN A 61 -1.42 18.31 12.33
N ILE A 62 -1.43 17.04 12.75
CA ILE A 62 -1.18 16.66 14.15
C ILE A 62 0.30 16.30 14.42
N GLY A 63 1.05 15.97 13.37
CA GLY A 63 2.44 15.49 13.47
C GLY A 63 2.55 14.01 13.89
N MET A 64 3.69 13.40 13.58
CA MET A 64 3.97 11.97 13.75
C MET A 64 3.91 11.54 15.22
N THR A 65 4.39 12.39 16.12
CA THR A 65 4.43 12.11 17.57
C THR A 65 3.05 11.85 18.14
N GLN A 66 2.07 12.73 17.85
CA GLN A 66 0.70 12.59 18.36
C GLN A 66 -0.02 11.39 17.73
N PHE A 67 0.27 11.14 16.45
CA PHE A 67 -0.24 9.96 15.75
C PHE A 67 0.22 8.67 16.43
N TYR A 68 1.53 8.51 16.64
CA TYR A 68 2.08 7.32 17.31
C TYR A 68 1.64 7.21 18.76
N GLN A 69 1.54 8.33 19.50
CA GLN A 69 1.08 8.29 20.89
C GLN A 69 -0.30 7.62 20.99
N THR A 70 -1.19 7.92 20.07
CA THR A 70 -2.54 7.36 20.12
C THR A 70 -2.69 6.03 19.40
N LEU A 71 -1.77 5.72 18.48
CA LEU A 71 -1.65 4.39 17.91
C LEU A 71 -1.14 3.39 18.96
N ASN A 72 -0.13 3.77 19.73
CA ASN A 72 0.52 2.95 20.75
C ASN A 72 -0.28 2.85 22.05
N SER A 73 -1.17 3.80 22.35
CA SER A 73 -2.04 3.72 23.52
C SER A 73 -3.17 2.69 23.35
N ARG A 74 -3.33 2.11 22.16
CA ARG A 74 -4.26 1.01 21.91
C ARG A 74 -3.62 -0.31 22.27
N PHE A 75 -4.26 -1.02 23.18
CA PHE A 75 -3.85 -2.37 23.56
C PHE A 75 -4.83 -3.39 22.99
N GLY A 76 -4.38 -4.21 22.03
CA GLY A 76 -5.07 -5.43 21.58
C GLY A 76 -6.40 -5.26 20.82
N ALA A 77 -6.75 -4.05 20.37
CA ALA A 77 -7.98 -3.77 19.64
C ALA A 77 -7.74 -3.52 18.14
N THR A 78 -8.81 -3.59 17.33
CA THR A 78 -8.78 -3.14 15.93
C THR A 78 -8.68 -1.62 15.87
N CYS A 79 -8.01 -1.11 14.82
CA CYS A 79 -7.84 0.30 14.54
C CYS A 79 -8.50 0.62 13.20
N ARG A 80 -9.45 1.56 13.23
CA ARG A 80 -10.00 2.14 12.01
C ARG A 80 -9.17 3.33 11.56
N LEU A 81 -8.77 3.33 10.28
CA LEU A 81 -8.04 4.41 9.62
C LEU A 81 -8.85 4.89 8.42
N ALA A 82 -9.00 6.20 8.27
CA ALA A 82 -9.54 6.82 7.07
C ALA A 82 -8.39 7.27 6.18
N LEU A 83 -8.31 6.69 5.00
CA LEU A 83 -7.29 6.95 4.00
C LEU A 83 -7.86 7.81 2.87
N GLU A 84 -7.10 8.80 2.42
CA GLU A 84 -7.38 9.60 1.24
C GLU A 84 -6.16 9.67 0.33
N ARG A 85 -6.38 10.12 -0.92
CA ARG A 85 -5.31 10.38 -1.88
C ARG A 85 -4.36 9.20 -2.01
N GLU A 86 -4.87 8.08 -2.51
CA GLU A 86 -4.02 7.05 -3.09
C GLU A 86 -3.38 7.66 -4.34
N ASP A 87 -2.17 8.19 -4.19
CA ASP A 87 -1.44 8.74 -5.31
C ASP A 87 -1.08 7.59 -6.27
N GLN A 88 -1.84 7.49 -7.35
CA GLN A 88 -1.65 6.48 -8.39
C GLN A 88 -0.26 6.57 -9.05
N ALA A 89 0.36 7.74 -9.08
CA ALA A 89 1.72 7.91 -9.58
C ALA A 89 2.74 7.36 -8.58
N PHE A 90 2.54 7.59 -7.28
CA PHE A 90 3.36 6.99 -6.23
C PHE A 90 3.20 5.45 -6.20
N LEU A 91 1.97 4.95 -6.31
CA LEU A 91 1.69 3.51 -6.40
C LEU A 91 2.38 2.86 -7.59
N ARG A 92 2.32 3.49 -8.78
CA ARG A 92 3.03 2.99 -9.97
C ARG A 92 4.55 3.03 -9.80
N GLY A 93 5.08 4.09 -9.20
CA GLY A 93 6.51 4.20 -8.91
C GLY A 93 6.98 3.15 -7.90
N TRP A 94 6.22 2.94 -6.83
CA TRP A 94 6.45 1.88 -5.85
C TRP A 94 6.35 0.49 -6.48
N LEU A 95 5.31 0.20 -7.25
CA LEU A 95 5.13 -1.09 -7.93
C LEU A 95 6.27 -1.36 -8.93
N GLN A 96 6.72 -0.33 -9.67
CA GLN A 96 7.88 -0.45 -10.56
C GLN A 96 9.20 -0.65 -9.82
N ALA A 97 9.39 0.03 -8.68
CA ALA A 97 10.57 -0.14 -7.84
C ALA A 97 10.60 -1.55 -7.21
N SER A 98 9.49 -2.00 -6.65
CA SER A 98 9.34 -3.36 -6.09
C SER A 98 9.46 -4.45 -7.17
N ALA A 99 8.93 -4.21 -8.38
CA ALA A 99 9.10 -5.15 -9.50
C ALA A 99 10.53 -5.16 -10.06
N ALA A 100 11.27 -4.05 -9.94
CA ALA A 100 12.68 -3.98 -10.33
C ALA A 100 13.60 -4.72 -9.34
N ASP A 101 13.17 -4.88 -8.09
CA ASP A 101 13.91 -5.57 -7.02
C ASP A 101 13.61 -7.08 -6.93
N LEU A 102 12.66 -7.59 -7.74
CA LEU A 102 12.49 -9.03 -7.89
C LEU A 102 13.67 -9.59 -8.69
N PRO A 103 14.51 -10.48 -8.12
CA PRO A 103 15.55 -11.13 -8.89
C PRO A 103 14.86 -11.92 -10.00
N ARG A 104 15.07 -11.52 -11.27
CA ARG A 104 14.66 -12.32 -12.42
C ARG A 104 15.26 -13.69 -12.23
N THR A 105 14.42 -14.66 -11.91
CA THR A 105 14.91 -16.02 -11.83
C THR A 105 15.20 -16.49 -13.25
N PRO A 106 16.16 -17.40 -13.46
CA PRO A 106 16.37 -18.02 -14.77
C PRO A 106 15.08 -18.64 -15.35
N ALA A 107 14.13 -19.01 -14.48
CA ALA A 107 12.83 -19.52 -14.87
C ALA A 107 11.89 -18.46 -15.47
N ASP A 108 12.02 -17.19 -15.06
CA ASP A 108 11.22 -16.09 -15.61
C ASP A 108 11.73 -15.67 -16.98
N GLU A 109 13.05 -15.68 -17.19
CA GLU A 109 13.66 -15.47 -18.51
C GLU A 109 13.26 -16.57 -19.49
N ALA A 110 13.23 -17.83 -19.04
CA ALA A 110 12.77 -18.95 -19.86
C ALA A 110 11.30 -18.81 -20.29
N LYS A 111 10.42 -18.35 -19.39
CA LYS A 111 9.00 -18.12 -19.72
C LYS A 111 8.83 -16.98 -20.71
N VAL A 112 9.59 -15.89 -20.56
CA VAL A 112 9.57 -14.77 -21.52
C VAL A 112 10.04 -15.22 -22.90
N ALA A 113 11.09 -16.05 -22.97
CA ALA A 113 11.57 -16.60 -24.23
C ALA A 113 10.55 -17.54 -24.92
N VAL A 114 9.89 -18.40 -24.14
CA VAL A 114 8.82 -19.28 -24.66
C VAL A 114 7.64 -18.46 -25.18
N LEU A 115 7.25 -17.40 -24.45
CA LEU A 115 6.15 -16.53 -24.86
C LEU A 115 6.49 -15.76 -26.14
N ALA A 116 7.72 -15.24 -26.27
CA ALA A 116 8.20 -14.58 -27.49
C ALA A 116 8.16 -15.52 -28.70
N MET A 117 8.61 -16.77 -28.54
CA MET A 117 8.53 -17.78 -29.60
C MET A 117 7.09 -18.12 -29.99
N GLN A 118 6.15 -18.14 -29.04
CA GLN A 118 4.74 -18.36 -29.34
C GLN A 118 4.12 -17.19 -30.10
N PHE A 119 4.45 -15.95 -29.72
CA PHE A 119 3.99 -14.76 -30.44
C PHE A 119 4.52 -14.72 -31.87
N GLU A 120 5.81 -15.00 -32.09
CA GLU A 120 6.39 -15.07 -33.45
C GLU A 120 5.73 -16.17 -34.30
N ALA A 121 5.44 -17.33 -33.69
CA ALA A 121 4.76 -18.42 -34.37
C ALA A 121 3.30 -18.09 -34.72
N GLU A 122 2.59 -17.38 -33.84
CA GLU A 122 1.23 -16.90 -34.11
C GLU A 122 1.22 -15.77 -35.16
N GLU A 123 2.16 -14.85 -35.11
CA GLU A 123 2.28 -13.74 -36.08
C GLU A 123 2.58 -14.26 -37.49
N ALA A 124 3.51 -15.22 -37.62
CA ALA A 124 3.77 -15.90 -38.89
C ALA A 124 2.57 -16.72 -39.39
N ALA A 125 1.80 -17.34 -38.49
CA ALA A 125 0.59 -18.07 -38.86
C ALA A 125 -0.54 -17.13 -39.34
N LEU A 126 -0.63 -15.93 -38.74
CA LEU A 126 -1.55 -14.87 -39.15
C LEU A 126 -1.17 -14.23 -40.48
N GLU A 127 0.13 -14.01 -40.76
CA GLU A 127 0.59 -13.47 -42.04
C GLU A 127 0.45 -14.46 -43.21
N SER A 128 0.37 -15.78 -42.94
CA SER A 128 0.18 -16.80 -43.98
C SER A 128 -1.29 -17.06 -44.37
N LYS A 129 -2.24 -16.34 -43.76
CA LYS A 129 -3.70 -16.43 -44.01
C LYS A 129 -4.23 -15.23 -44.79
#